data_AF-A0A2K9J5W8-F1
#
_entry.id   AF-A0A2K9J5W8-F1
#
_cell.length_a   1.000
_cell.length_b   1.000
_cell.length_c   1.000
_cell.angle_alpha   90.00
_cell.angle_beta   90.00
_cell.angle_gamma   90.00
#
_symmetry.space_group_name_H-M   'P 1'
#
loop_
_entity.id
_entity.type
_entity.pdbx_description
1 polymer ?
#
loop_
_entity_poly.entity_id
_entity_poly.type
_entity_poly.pdbx_seq_one_letter_code
_entity_poly.pdbx_strand_id
1 'polypeptide(L)' 'MIAIIGKETKKVYVKGDQAYCFRTLHEKYPYKNGIVYPEPLLVVNL' A
#
# COMPACT_ATOMS: atom_id res chain seq x y z
N MET A 1 1.96 -10.63 -9.99
CA MET A 1 1.19 -10.29 -8.76
C MET A 1 1.86 -9.07 -8.13
N ILE A 2 1.21 -8.22 -7.33
CA ILE A 2 1.92 -7.08 -6.70
C ILE A 2 1.94 -7.18 -5.18
N ALA A 3 2.95 -6.56 -4.57
CA ALA A 3 3.00 -6.24 -3.16
C ALA A 3 3.28 -4.75 -2.96
N ILE A 4 2.55 -4.13 -2.04
CA ILE A 4 2.82 -2.77 -1.58
C ILE A 4 3.61 -2.88 -0.28
N ILE A 5 4.84 -2.37 -0.31
CA ILE A 5 5.77 -2.42 0.81
C ILE A 5 6.16 -1.01 1.25
N GLY A 6 6.46 -0.84 2.53
CA GLY A 6 7.12 0.35 3.04
C GLY A 6 8.54 0.46 2.47
N LYS A 7 8.90 1.60 1.91
CA LYS A 7 10.21 1.83 1.31
C LYS A 7 11.32 1.79 2.36
N GLU A 8 11.03 2.27 3.57
CA GLU A 8 12.01 2.42 4.64
C GLU A 8 12.04 1.17 5.50
N THR A 9 10.88 0.67 5.94
CA THR A 9 10.79 -0.47 6.85
C THR A 9 10.80 -1.82 6.12
N LYS A 10 10.63 -1.84 4.79
CA LYS A 10 10.37 -3.05 3.98
C LYS A 10 9.16 -3.86 4.46
N LYS A 11 8.29 -3.27 5.27
CA LYS A 11 7.09 -3.92 5.79
C LYS A 11 6.08 -4.12 4.67
N VAL A 12 5.51 -5.32 4.55
CA VAL A 12 4.45 -5.60 3.58
C VAL A 12 3.12 -5.09 4.13
N TYR A 13 2.47 -4.16 3.41
CA TYR A 13 1.17 -3.59 3.79
C TYR A 13 0.00 -4.37 3.18
N VAL A 14 0.16 -4.76 1.91
CA VAL A 14 -0.79 -5.60 1.18
C VAL A 14 -0.05 -6.33 0.07
N LYS A 15 -0.51 -7.54 -0.26
CA LYS A 15 0.01 -8.37 -1.34
C LYS A 15 -1.18 -9.07 -2.00
N GLY A 16 -1.21 -9.10 -3.33
CA GLY A 16 -2.37 -9.61 -4.05
C GLY A 16 -2.43 -9.16 -5.50
N ASP A 17 -3.63 -9.24 -6.06
CA ASP A 17 -3.94 -8.62 -7.33
C ASP A 17 -3.85 -7.09 -7.24
N GLN A 18 -3.54 -6.42 -8.35
CA GLN A 18 -3.36 -4.98 -8.39
C GLN A 18 -4.61 -4.24 -7.89
N ALA A 19 -5.79 -4.63 -8.38
CA ALA A 19 -7.05 -4.01 -7.99
C ALA A 19 -7.33 -4.19 -6.49
N TYR A 20 -7.05 -5.39 -5.95
CA TYR A 20 -7.21 -5.68 -4.53
C TYR A 20 -6.28 -4.83 -3.66
N CYS A 21 -5.00 -4.74 -4.03
CA CYS A 21 -4.01 -4.00 -3.26
C CYS A 21 -4.37 -2.51 -3.13
N PHE A 22 -4.70 -1.84 -4.24
CA PHE A 22 -5.08 -0.44 -4.19
C PHE A 22 -6.39 -0.21 -3.41
N ARG A 23 -7.38 -1.11 -3.56
CA ARG A 23 -8.64 -1.01 -2.81
C ARG A 23 -8.40 -1.12 -1.31
N THR A 24 -7.69 -2.16 -0.86
CA THR A 24 -7.36 -2.35 0.56
C THR A 24 -6.50 -1.21 1.12
N LEU A 25 -5.57 -0.68 0.33
CA LEU A 25 -4.76 0.45 0.75
C LEU A 25 -5.60 1.71 0.97
N HIS A 26 -6.55 1.98 0.07
CA HIS A 26 -7.48 3.11 0.16
C HIS A 26 -8.48 2.95 1.31
N GLU A 27 -8.94 1.73 1.58
CA GLU A 27 -9.80 1.41 2.73
C GLU A 27 -9.05 1.58 4.07
N LYS A 28 -7.78 1.16 4.14
CA LYS A 28 -6.95 1.29 5.36
C LYS A 28 -6.54 2.73 5.65
N TYR A 29 -6.29 3.52 4.60
CA TYR A 29 -5.82 4.90 4.71
C TYR A 29 -6.75 5.85 3.95
N PRO A 30 -7.98 6.07 4.47
CA PRO A 30 -8.98 6.88 3.79
C PRO A 30 -8.60 8.36 3.76
N TYR A 31 -8.89 9.00 2.63
CA TYR A 31 -8.53 10.37 2.22
C TYR A 31 -9.10 11.53 3.06
N LYS A 32 -9.62 11.29 4.27
CA LYS A 32 -10.43 12.28 5.01
C LYS A 32 -9.71 13.58 5.39
N ASN A 33 -8.38 13.64 5.28
CA ASN A 33 -7.60 14.87 5.46
C ASN A 33 -6.27 14.86 4.69
N GLY A 34 -6.23 14.17 3.55
CA GLY A 34 -5.00 13.80 2.84
C GLY A 34 -4.58 12.37 3.14
N ILE A 35 -4.00 11.69 2.15
CA ILE A 35 -3.39 10.37 2.37
C ILE A 35 -2.18 10.57 3.28
N VAL A 36 -2.28 10.14 4.52
CA VAL A 36 -1.12 9.99 5.39
C VAL A 36 -0.82 8.49 5.45
N TYR A 37 0.02 8.05 4.53
CA TYR A 37 0.68 6.76 4.72
C TYR A 37 1.72 6.90 5.83
N PRO A 38 1.91 5.86 6.65
CA PRO A 38 2.89 5.90 7.74
C PRO A 38 4.33 6.09 7.25
N GLU A 39 4.61 5.73 5.99
CA GLU A 39 5.90 5.88 5.33
C GLU A 39 5.70 5.89 3.79
N PRO A 40 6.75 6.21 3.00
CA PRO A 40 6.68 6.14 1.54
C PRO A 40 6.47 4.69 1.10
N LEU A 41 5.47 4.44 0.25
CA LEU A 41 5.14 3.10 -0.23
C LEU A 41 5.79 2.82 -1.59
N LEU A 42 6.22 1.57 -1.78
CA LEU A 42 6.73 1.02 -3.03
C LEU A 42 5.80 -0.09 -3.51
N VAL A 43 5.53 -0.09 -4.81
CA VAL A 43 4.82 -1.18 -5.49
C VAL A 43 5.86 -2.09 -6.13
N VAL A 44 5.85 -3.36 -5.75
CA VAL A 44 6.80 -4.37 -6.23
C VAL A 44 6.02 -5.45 -6.98
N ASN A 45 6.46 -5.75 -8.21
CA ASN A 45 5.97 -6.92 -8.95
C ASN A 45 6.64 -8.18 -8.38
N LEU A 46 5.80 -9.18 -8.09
CA LEU A 46 6.14 -10.53 -7.65
C LEU A 46 5.86 -11.54 -8.75
#